data_AF-A0A3A0D068-F1
#
_entry.id   AF-A0A3A0D068-F1
#
_cell.length_a   1.000
_cell.length_b   1.000
_cell.length_c   1.000
_cell.angle_alpha   90.00
_cell.angle_beta   90.00
_cell.angle_gamma   90.00
#
_symmetry.space_group_name_H-M   'P 1'
#
loop_
_entity.id
_entity.type
_entity.pdbx_description
1 polymer ?
#
loop_
_entity_poly.entity_id
_entity_poly.type
_entity_poly.pdbx_seq_one_letter_code
_entity_poly.pdbx_strand_id
1 'polypeptide(L)'
;MRRSRRTINAGSPISRCQPDRPCRKTSSAPRAKKSTPVLKQFAELLKADATLSFSIECHDNELPSEGDNVRLSQARAEALKEHLVREYKISEEQLSTKGWGETRPLADANTVEARKVNQRVEFIRK
;
A
#
# COMPACT_ATOMS: atom_id res chain seq x y z
N MET A 1 -0.73 50.14 -50.56
CA MET A 1 0.03 49.39 -49.53
C MET A 1 -0.88 49.02 -48.35
N ARG A 2 -0.46 48.02 -47.57
CA ARG A 2 -1.26 47.07 -46.74
C ARG A 2 -2.06 47.71 -45.59
N ARG A 3 -3.35 47.35 -45.50
CA ARG A 3 -4.18 47.49 -44.28
C ARG A 3 -3.72 46.45 -43.25
N SER A 4 -3.29 46.88 -42.06
CA SER A 4 -2.83 45.96 -41.01
C SER A 4 -3.71 46.04 -39.76
N ARG A 5 -4.48 44.96 -39.58
CA ARG A 5 -4.78 44.22 -38.33
C ARG A 5 -5.62 44.98 -37.28
N ARG A 6 -6.92 44.66 -37.09
CA ARG A 6 -7.48 43.47 -36.39
C ARG A 6 -6.64 43.10 -35.16
N THR A 7 -7.12 42.99 -33.94
CA THR A 7 -8.46 42.80 -33.37
C THR A 7 -8.20 42.86 -31.85
N ILE A 8 -9.02 43.60 -31.12
CA ILE A 8 -9.31 43.27 -29.72
C ILE A 8 -9.89 41.86 -29.71
N ASN A 9 -9.31 40.94 -28.92
CA ASN A 9 -9.99 39.69 -28.62
C ASN A 9 -9.78 39.32 -27.15
N ALA A 10 -10.92 39.18 -26.49
CA ALA A 10 -11.08 38.70 -25.14
C ALA A 10 -10.56 37.26 -25.00
N GLY A 11 -10.13 36.90 -23.79
CA GLY A 11 -9.80 35.54 -23.43
C GLY A 11 -9.05 35.45 -22.11
N SER A 12 -9.79 35.10 -21.06
CA SER A 12 -9.32 34.79 -19.70
C SER A 12 -8.04 33.96 -19.63
N PRO A 13 -7.25 34.07 -18.54
CA PRO A 13 -5.96 33.42 -18.43
C PRO A 13 -6.18 31.92 -18.26
N ILE A 14 -5.98 31.16 -19.33
CA ILE A 14 -5.83 29.71 -19.24
C ILE A 14 -4.53 29.48 -18.49
N SER A 15 -4.67 29.02 -17.25
CA SER A 15 -3.64 28.55 -16.33
C SER A 15 -2.45 27.92 -17.07
N ARG A 16 -1.38 28.70 -17.25
CA ARG A 16 -0.09 28.15 -17.67
C ARG A 16 0.50 27.42 -16.48
N CYS A 17 0.42 26.09 -16.52
CA CYS A 17 1.41 25.26 -15.85
C CYS A 17 2.79 25.78 -16.26
N GLN A 18 3.51 26.40 -15.32
CA GLN A 18 4.87 26.86 -15.60
C GLN A 18 5.79 25.64 -15.77
N PRO A 19 6.68 25.63 -16.77
CA PRO A 19 7.50 24.47 -17.10
C PRO A 19 8.61 24.17 -16.07
N ASP A 20 8.87 25.06 -15.11
CA ASP A 20 10.10 24.98 -14.30
C ASP A 20 9.88 24.73 -12.80
N ARG A 21 8.66 24.35 -12.38
CA ARG A 21 8.45 23.79 -11.03
C ARG A 21 8.53 22.27 -11.11
N PRO A 22 9.48 21.61 -10.41
CA PRO A 22 9.34 20.18 -10.18
C PRO A 22 8.06 19.99 -9.37
N CYS A 23 7.00 19.55 -10.04
CA CYS A 23 5.82 19.06 -9.37
C CYS A 23 6.31 17.96 -8.43
N ARG A 24 6.30 18.22 -7.12
CA ARG A 24 6.60 17.22 -6.12
C ARG A 24 5.45 16.23 -6.18
N LYS A 25 5.51 15.30 -7.13
CA LYS A 25 4.69 14.10 -7.12
C LYS A 25 5.16 13.36 -5.88
N THR A 26 4.51 13.58 -4.74
CA THR A 26 4.45 12.53 -3.73
C THR A 26 3.69 11.39 -4.40
N SER A 27 4.42 10.56 -5.15
CA SER A 27 3.90 9.35 -5.78
C SER A 27 3.77 8.28 -4.70
N SER A 28 2.97 8.54 -3.68
CA SER A 28 2.57 7.48 -2.77
C SER A 28 1.41 6.73 -3.41
N ALA A 29 1.76 5.61 -4.06
CA ALA A 29 0.92 4.55 -4.62
C ALA A 29 0.18 4.86 -5.94
N PRO A 30 0.30 3.96 -6.94
CA PRO A 30 -0.30 2.64 -6.84
C PRO A 30 0.74 1.59 -6.47
N ARG A 31 0.55 0.92 -5.32
CA ARG A 31 1.34 -0.27 -5.01
C ARG A 31 1.19 -1.23 -6.19
N ALA A 32 2.35 -1.61 -6.72
CA ALA A 32 2.50 -2.24 -8.02
C ALA A 32 1.55 -3.43 -8.19
N LYS A 33 0.97 -3.56 -9.39
CA LYS A 33 0.15 -4.67 -9.90
C LYS A 33 0.86 -6.05 -9.89
N LYS A 34 1.95 -6.21 -9.12
CA LYS A 34 2.82 -7.39 -9.10
C LYS A 34 2.51 -8.37 -7.95
N SER A 35 1.76 -7.97 -6.93
CA SER A 35 1.39 -8.84 -5.80
C SER A 35 0.07 -9.60 -5.97
N THR A 36 -0.65 -9.37 -7.08
CA THR A 36 -1.96 -10.00 -7.33
C THR A 36 -1.94 -11.51 -7.55
N PRO A 37 -0.92 -12.17 -8.16
CA PRO A 37 -1.04 -13.61 -8.43
C PRO A 37 -0.95 -14.47 -7.15
N VAL A 38 -0.08 -14.10 -6.21
CA VAL A 38 0.07 -14.85 -4.94
C VAL A 38 -1.16 -14.67 -4.06
N LEU A 39 -1.66 -13.45 -3.92
CA LEU A 39 -2.89 -13.17 -3.17
C LEU A 39 -4.10 -13.86 -3.81
N LYS A 40 -4.15 -13.95 -5.14
CA LYS A 40 -5.19 -14.69 -5.85
C LYS A 40 -5.14 -16.19 -5.55
N GLN A 41 -3.97 -16.83 -5.61
CA GLN A 41 -3.83 -18.25 -5.27
C GLN A 41 -4.22 -18.52 -3.81
N PHE A 42 -3.79 -17.66 -2.89
CA PHE A 42 -4.19 -17.75 -1.49
C PHE A 42 -5.71 -17.62 -1.32
N ALA A 43 -6.33 -16.68 -2.03
CA ALA A 43 -7.78 -16.51 -2.01
C ALA A 43 -8.54 -17.72 -2.58
N GLU A 44 -8.03 -18.35 -3.64
CA GLU A 44 -8.61 -19.57 -4.22
C GLU A 44 -8.56 -20.74 -3.23
N LEU A 45 -7.47 -20.88 -2.48
CA LEU A 45 -7.34 -21.90 -1.41
C LEU A 45 -8.36 -21.68 -0.29
N LEU A 46 -8.53 -20.44 0.17
CA LEU A 46 -9.52 -20.10 1.21
C LEU A 46 -10.96 -20.32 0.78
N LYS A 47 -11.23 -20.18 -0.52
CA LYS A 47 -12.54 -20.47 -1.11
C LYS A 47 -12.82 -21.96 -1.26
N ALA A 48 -11.78 -22.75 -1.54
CA ALA A 48 -11.91 -24.19 -1.65
C ALA A 48 -12.33 -24.80 -0.30
N ASP A 49 -11.73 -24.30 0.80
CA ASP A 49 -11.97 -24.83 2.14
C ASP A 49 -12.39 -23.73 3.13
N ALA A 50 -13.70 -23.64 3.38
CA ALA A 50 -14.27 -22.69 4.34
C ALA A 50 -13.85 -22.95 5.81
N THR A 51 -13.31 -24.13 6.09
CA THR A 51 -12.82 -24.53 7.44
C THR A 51 -11.43 -23.98 7.74
N LEU A 52 -10.70 -23.52 6.73
CA LEU A 52 -9.36 -22.97 6.93
C LEU A 52 -9.44 -21.56 7.51
N SER A 53 -8.71 -21.35 8.61
CA SER A 53 -8.56 -20.07 9.28
C SER A 53 -7.10 -19.63 9.28
N PHE A 54 -6.85 -18.35 9.03
CA PHE A 54 -5.51 -17.78 8.98
C PHE A 54 -5.40 -16.49 9.78
N SER A 55 -4.18 -16.22 10.27
CA SER A 55 -3.77 -14.98 10.91
C SER A 55 -2.79 -14.25 10.01
N ILE A 56 -3.12 -13.01 9.65
CA ILE A 56 -2.28 -12.11 8.88
C ILE A 56 -1.45 -11.31 9.87
N GLU A 57 -0.17 -11.64 9.97
CA GLU A 57 0.76 -10.99 10.89
C GLU A 57 1.65 -10.01 10.12
N CYS A 58 1.66 -8.73 10.54
CA CYS A 58 2.45 -7.70 9.88
C CYS A 58 3.56 -7.18 10.80
N HIS A 59 4.75 -7.08 10.24
CA HIS A 59 5.95 -6.58 10.87
C HIS A 59 6.43 -5.31 10.15
N ASP A 60 6.96 -4.37 10.91
CA ASP A 60 7.57 -3.15 10.37
C ASP A 60 9.00 -2.98 10.90
N ASN A 61 9.83 -2.25 10.16
CA ASN A 61 11.24 -1.98 10.50
C ASN A 61 11.48 -0.55 10.98
N GLU A 62 10.42 0.26 11.09
CA GLU A 62 10.54 1.68 11.34
C GLU A 62 11.02 1.94 12.76
N LEU A 63 12.13 2.66 12.91
CA LEU A 63 12.69 3.02 14.22
C LEU A 63 11.68 3.84 15.03
N PRO A 64 11.68 3.73 16.37
CA PRO A 64 10.69 4.39 17.22
C PRO A 64 11.04 5.88 17.36
N SER A 65 10.76 6.66 16.32
CA SER A 65 10.84 8.12 16.39
C SER A 65 9.56 8.70 16.99
N GLU A 66 8.40 8.16 16.63
CA GLU A 66 7.09 8.66 17.06
C GLU A 66 6.17 7.45 17.19
N GLY A 67 5.96 7.00 18.43
CA GLY A 67 5.31 5.73 18.75
C GLY A 67 3.97 5.54 18.07
N ASP A 68 3.89 4.51 17.22
CA ASP A 68 2.92 3.41 17.31
C ASP A 68 3.06 2.47 16.09
N ASN A 69 4.26 1.93 15.88
CA ASN A 69 4.55 0.94 14.83
C ASN A 69 3.62 -0.28 14.89
N VAL A 70 3.15 -0.62 16.10
CA VAL A 70 2.13 -1.65 16.32
C VAL A 70 0.78 -1.26 15.69
N ARG A 71 0.33 0.00 15.85
CA ARG A 71 -0.91 0.46 15.23
C ARG A 71 -0.78 0.54 13.71
N LEU A 72 0.36 1.00 13.21
CA LEU A 72 0.62 1.07 11.77
C LEU A 72 0.61 -0.32 11.13
N SER A 73 1.31 -1.28 11.74
CA SER A 73 1.31 -2.67 11.26
C SER A 73 -0.06 -3.32 11.36
N GLN A 74 -0.82 -3.05 12.44
CA GLN A 74 -2.20 -3.51 12.59
C GLN A 74 -3.10 -2.96 11.46
N ALA A 75 -3.06 -1.65 11.21
CA ALA A 75 -3.82 -0.99 10.16
C ALA A 75 -3.47 -1.53 8.76
N ARG A 76 -2.20 -1.88 8.52
CA ARG A 76 -1.76 -2.51 7.27
C ARG A 76 -2.30 -3.93 7.12
N ALA A 77 -2.29 -4.73 8.19
CA ALA A 77 -2.88 -6.07 8.19
C ALA A 77 -4.39 -6.02 7.95
N GLU A 78 -5.09 -5.07 8.57
CA GLU A 78 -6.51 -4.80 8.34
C GLU A 78 -6.81 -4.39 6.90
N ALA A 79 -6.04 -3.45 6.33
CA ALA A 79 -6.18 -3.05 4.94
C ALA A 79 -6.00 -4.24 3.97
N LEU A 80 -5.11 -5.19 4.29
CA LEU A 80 -4.93 -6.41 3.49
C LEU A 80 -6.12 -7.36 3.63
N LYS A 81 -6.64 -7.56 4.84
CA LYS A 81 -7.88 -8.33 5.08
C LYS A 81 -9.04 -7.71 4.29
N GLU A 82 -9.25 -6.41 4.40
CA GLU A 82 -10.30 -5.71 3.65
C GLU A 82 -10.15 -5.88 2.14
N HIS A 83 -8.91 -5.81 1.62
CA HIS A 83 -8.65 -6.04 0.20
C HIS A 83 -9.02 -7.46 -0.23
N LEU A 84 -8.67 -8.47 0.58
CA LEU A 84 -9.03 -9.86 0.34
C LEU A 84 -10.55 -10.09 0.35
N VAL A 85 -11.26 -9.47 1.30
CA VAL A 85 -12.72 -9.56 1.40
C VAL A 85 -13.40 -8.85 0.23
N ARG A 86 -12.95 -7.63 -0.12
CA ARG A 86 -13.59 -6.81 -1.17
C ARG A 86 -13.38 -7.38 -2.57
N GLU A 87 -12.14 -7.66 -2.93
CA GLU A 87 -11.75 -8.13 -4.27
C GLU A 87 -12.06 -9.62 -4.47
N TYR A 88 -11.76 -10.44 -3.45
CA TYR A 88 -11.85 -11.89 -3.60
C TYR A 88 -13.06 -12.50 -2.89
N LYS A 89 -13.89 -11.76 -2.12
CA LYS A 89 -15.10 -12.30 -1.47
C LYS A 89 -14.82 -13.45 -0.48
N ILE A 90 -13.74 -13.35 0.28
CA ILE A 90 -13.42 -14.29 1.37
C ILE A 90 -14.21 -13.89 2.62
N SER A 91 -14.60 -14.88 3.45
CA SER A 91 -15.26 -14.60 4.73
C SER A 91 -14.29 -13.95 5.71
N GLU A 92 -14.72 -12.89 6.38
CA GLU A 92 -13.93 -12.20 7.41
C GLU A 92 -13.62 -13.09 8.61
N GLU A 93 -14.44 -14.10 8.87
CA GLU A 93 -14.27 -15.04 9.99
C GLU A 93 -13.06 -15.96 9.80
N GLN A 94 -12.71 -16.25 8.54
CA GLN A 94 -11.53 -17.05 8.20
C GLN A 94 -10.22 -16.27 8.37
N LEU A 95 -10.29 -14.94 8.50
CA LEU A 95 -9.12 -14.06 8.52
C LEU A 95 -9.06 -13.24 9.82
N SER A 96 -8.00 -13.49 10.58
CA SER A 96 -7.61 -12.65 11.72
C SER A 96 -6.38 -11.82 11.36
N THR A 97 -6.21 -10.67 12.02
CA THR A 97 -5.10 -9.74 11.76
C THR A 97 -4.35 -9.45 13.06
N LYS A 98 -3.02 -9.30 12.96
CA LYS A 98 -2.17 -8.94 14.10
C LYS A 98 -0.97 -8.10 13.65
N GLY A 99 -0.86 -6.91 14.23
CA GLY A 99 0.31 -6.04 14.07
C GLY A 99 1.32 -6.29 15.18
N TRP A 100 2.54 -6.67 14.82
CA TRP A 100 3.65 -6.81 15.77
C TRP A 100 4.59 -5.60 15.77
N GLY A 101 4.51 -4.73 14.76
CA GLY A 101 5.46 -3.63 14.57
C GLY A 101 6.89 -4.16 14.52
N GLU A 102 7.77 -3.52 15.29
CA GLU A 102 9.19 -3.86 15.40
C GLU A 102 9.52 -4.89 16.49
N THR A 103 8.51 -5.42 17.21
CA THR A 103 8.73 -6.28 18.38
C THR A 103 9.37 -7.64 18.08
N ARG A 104 9.40 -8.05 16.80
CA ARG A 104 9.95 -9.33 16.33
C ARG A 104 10.81 -9.15 15.07
N PRO A 105 12.01 -8.57 15.19
CA PRO A 105 12.95 -8.46 14.07
C PRO A 105 13.56 -9.84 13.77
N LEU A 106 13.71 -10.16 12.48
CA LEU A 106 14.40 -11.38 12.05
C LEU A 106 15.90 -11.15 11.84
N ALA A 107 16.27 -9.92 11.47
CA ALA A 107 17.65 -9.54 11.19
C ALA A 107 17.94 -8.14 11.74
N ASP A 108 19.19 -7.89 12.12
CA ASP A 108 19.63 -6.59 12.61
C ASP A 108 19.41 -5.52 11.54
N ALA A 109 18.65 -4.47 11.85
CA ALA A 109 18.21 -3.42 10.92
C ALA A 109 19.35 -2.49 10.40
N ASN A 110 20.60 -2.92 10.53
CA ASN A 110 21.81 -2.20 10.13
C ASN A 110 21.98 -2.14 8.60
N THR A 111 21.42 -3.11 7.85
CA THR A 111 21.49 -3.13 6.38
C THR A 111 20.12 -2.89 5.75
N VAL A 112 20.13 -2.32 4.54
CA VAL A 112 18.90 -2.10 3.74
C VAL A 112 18.20 -3.41 3.43
N GLU A 113 18.96 -4.50 3.27
CA GLU A 113 18.39 -5.83 3.03
C GLU A 113 17.69 -6.38 4.27
N ALA A 114 18.32 -6.30 5.45
CA ALA A 114 17.69 -6.71 6.71
C ALA A 114 16.41 -5.93 7.00
N ARG A 115 16.40 -4.63 6.68
CA ARG A 115 15.19 -3.80 6.76
C ARG A 115 14.05 -4.31 5.89
N LYS A 116 14.33 -4.71 4.64
CA LYS A 116 13.31 -5.29 3.76
C LYS A 116 12.76 -6.62 4.30
N VAL A 117 13.62 -7.43 4.91
CA VAL A 117 13.21 -8.70 5.53
C VAL A 117 12.32 -8.45 6.76
N ASN A 118 12.59 -7.39 7.52
CA ASN A 118 11.78 -7.04 8.69
C ASN A 118 10.41 -6.46 8.31
N GLN A 119 10.26 -5.82 7.14
CA GLN A 119 8.97 -5.37 6.59
C GLN A 119 8.27 -6.50 5.83
N ARG A 120 7.58 -7.36 6.58
CA ARG A 120 6.94 -8.56 6.01
C ARG A 120 5.51 -8.75 6.50
N VAL A 121 4.79 -9.54 5.72
CA VAL A 121 3.46 -10.05 6.06
C VAL A 121 3.55 -11.57 6.05
N GLU A 122 3.14 -12.18 7.15
CA GLU A 122 3.10 -13.63 7.32
C GLU A 122 1.64 -14.11 7.40
N PHE A 123 1.37 -15.29 6.85
CA PHE A 123 0.06 -15.94 6.93
C PHE A 123 0.22 -17.20 7.77
N ILE A 124 -0.26 -17.17 9.01
CA ILE A 124 -0.17 -18.30 9.94
C ILE A 124 -1.51 -19.02 9.98
N ARG A 125 -1.50 -20.33 9.73
CA ARG A 125 -2.71 -21.15 9.87
C ARG A 125 -3.11 -21.26 11.36
N LYS A 126 -4.39 -21.07 11.64
CA LYS A 126 -4.99 -21.32 12.96
C LYS A 126 -5.58 -22.72 13.05
#